data_AF-A0A7C5XLK6-F1
#
_entry.id   AF-A0A7C5XLK6-F1
#
_cell.length_a   1.000
_cell.length_b   1.000
_cell.length_c   1.000
_cell.angle_alpha   90.00
_cell.angle_beta   90.00
_cell.angle_gamma   90.00
#
_symmetry.space_group_name_H-M   'P 1'
#
loop_
_entity.id
_entity.type
_entity.pdbx_description
1 polymer ?
#
loop_
_entity_poly.entity_id
_entity_poly.type
_entity_poly.pdbx_seq_one_letter_code
_entity_poly.pdbx_strand_id
1 'polypeptide(L)'
;MMLLETVLAIASVILAILALEFDDLLKSIVCFGAMCFSIAIIYWILNAPYVAVFQALIYGGVILALFLAAVIAIGRGGENG
;
A
#
# COMPACT_ATOMS: atom_id res chain seq x y z
N MET A 1 1.62 -18.04 -17.66
CA MET A 1 0.91 -16.75 -17.50
C MET A 1 0.19 -16.67 -16.15
N MET A 2 -0.87 -17.43 -15.88
CA MET A 2 -1.60 -17.37 -14.58
C MET A 2 -0.78 -17.71 -13.31
N LEU A 3 0.21 -18.61 -13.39
CA LEU A 3 0.95 -19.08 -12.19
C LEU A 3 1.86 -18.03 -11.55
N LEU A 4 2.44 -17.11 -12.34
CA LEU A 4 3.35 -16.09 -11.83
C LEU A 4 2.57 -14.96 -11.11
N GLU A 5 1.40 -14.60 -11.64
CA GLU A 5 0.50 -13.62 -11.02
C GLU A 5 0.00 -14.10 -9.66
N THR A 6 -0.42 -15.37 -9.57
CA THR A 6 -0.90 -15.95 -8.31
C THR A 6 0.21 -15.98 -7.26
N VAL A 7 1.45 -16.30 -7.64
CA VAL A 7 2.61 -16.28 -6.72
C VAL A 7 2.90 -14.86 -6.24
N LEU A 8 2.88 -13.86 -7.12
CA LEU A 8 3.12 -12.47 -6.74
C LEU A 8 1.99 -11.90 -5.87
N ALA A 9 0.74 -12.29 -6.15
CA ALA A 9 -0.42 -11.93 -5.36
C ALA A 9 -0.33 -12.53 -3.95
N ILE A 10 0.00 -13.82 -3.83
CA ILE A 10 0.20 -14.47 -2.52
C ILE A 10 1.36 -13.82 -1.76
N ALA A 11 2.47 -13.50 -2.43
CA ALA A 11 3.58 -12.78 -1.81
C ALA A 11 3.17 -11.37 -1.32
N SER A 12 2.35 -10.64 -2.09
CA SER A 12 1.83 -9.33 -1.69
C SER A 12 0.92 -9.41 -0.47
N VAL A 13 0.10 -10.46 -0.37
CA VAL A 13 -0.79 -10.71 0.78
C VAL A 13 0.03 -11.04 2.03
N ILE A 14 1.09 -11.84 1.89
CA ILE A 14 2.01 -12.13 3.00
C ILE A 14 2.71 -10.85 3.48
N LEU A 15 3.18 -10.01 2.56
CA LEU A 15 3.76 -8.70 2.88
C LEU A 15 2.75 -7.75 3.54
N ALA A 16 1.47 -7.82 3.16
CA ALA A 16 0.39 -7.04 3.77
C ALA A 16 0.07 -7.48 5.20
N ILE A 17 0.09 -8.78 5.45
CA ILE A 17 -0.11 -9.35 6.79
C ILE A 17 1.09 -8.98 7.68
N LEU A 18 2.31 -9.04 7.14
CA LEU A 18 3.52 -8.63 7.85
C LEU A 18 3.57 -7.11 8.10
N ALA A 19 3.01 -6.30 7.18
CA ALA A 19 2.82 -4.86 7.36
C ALA A 19 1.88 -4.55 8.52
N LEU A 20 0.84 -5.37 8.70
CA LEU A 20 -0.18 -5.23 9.74
C LEU A 20 0.33 -5.57 11.14
N GLU A 21 1.43 -6.32 11.25
CA GLU A 21 2.02 -6.74 12.53
C GLU A 21 2.89 -5.63 13.16
N PHE A 22 3.17 -4.53 12.43
CA PHE A 22 3.97 -3.43 12.97
C PHE A 22 3.12 -2.46 13.82
N ASP A 23 3.45 -2.40 15.11
CA ASP A 23 2.86 -1.55 16.17
C ASP A 23 2.88 -0.03 15.83
N ASP A 24 3.81 0.40 14.98
CA ASP A 24 3.92 1.77 14.46
C ASP A 24 2.97 2.00 13.27
N LEU A 25 1.93 2.82 13.45
CA LEU A 25 1.01 3.21 12.36
C LEU A 25 1.76 3.81 11.15
N LEU A 26 2.87 4.52 11.36
CA LEU A 26 3.70 5.06 10.29
C LEU A 26 4.40 3.96 9.48
N LYS A 27 4.93 2.92 10.13
CA LYS A 27 5.56 1.78 9.44
C LYS A 27 4.52 0.98 8.67
N SER A 28 3.33 0.78 9.25
CA SER A 28 2.19 0.15 8.58
C SER A 28 1.83 0.86 7.27
N ILE A 29 1.77 2.20 7.26
CA ILE A 29 1.49 2.99 6.05
C ILE A 29 2.61 2.84 5.01
N VAL A 30 3.88 2.90 5.41
CA VAL A 30 5.00 2.74 4.47
C VAL A 30 4.98 1.36 3.80
N CYS A 31 4.70 0.30 4.56
CA CYS A 31 4.55 -1.05 4.00
C CYS A 31 3.32 -1.19 3.09
N PHE A 32 2.20 -0.52 3.42
CA PHE A 32 1.02 -0.47 2.56
C PHE A 32 1.31 0.22 1.20
N GLY A 33 2.11 1.29 1.21
CA GLY A 33 2.59 1.93 -0.01
C GLY A 33 3.44 1.00 -0.87
N ALA A 34 4.35 0.24 -0.26
CA ALA A 34 5.16 -0.77 -0.96
C ALA A 34 4.32 -1.90 -1.57
N MET A 35 3.26 -2.33 -0.88
CA MET A 35 2.29 -3.29 -1.41
C MET A 35 1.56 -2.74 -2.64
N CYS A 36 1.07 -1.50 -2.59
CA CYS A 36 0.40 -0.86 -3.72
C CYS A 36 1.30 -0.74 -4.94
N PHE A 37 2.58 -0.43 -4.74
CA PHE A 37 3.57 -0.37 -5.82
C PHE A 37 3.83 -1.75 -6.46
N SER A 38 3.88 -2.80 -5.63
CA SER A 38 4.03 -4.17 -6.11
C SER A 38 2.83 -4.61 -6.96
N ILE A 39 1.61 -4.26 -6.54
CA ILE A 39 0.37 -4.53 -7.30
C ILE A 39 0.33 -3.74 -8.61
N ALA A 40 0.79 -2.49 -8.61
CA ALA A 40 0.89 -1.70 -9.85
C ALA A 40 1.83 -2.38 -10.87
N ILE A 41 2.95 -2.93 -10.42
CA ILE A 41 3.89 -3.68 -11.28
C ILE A 41 3.24 -4.96 -11.83
N ILE A 42 2.43 -5.67 -11.04
CA ILE A 42 1.66 -6.83 -11.50
C ILE A 42 0.71 -6.40 -12.63
N TYR A 43 -0.08 -5.34 -12.44
CA TYR A 43 -1.01 -4.86 -13.46
C TYR A 43 -0.31 -4.41 -14.76
N TRP A 44 0.91 -3.89 -14.65
CA TRP A 44 1.73 -3.55 -15.82
C TRP A 44 2.12 -4.80 -16.63
N ILE A 45 2.45 -5.90 -15.95
CA ILE A 45 2.79 -7.18 -16.58
C ILE A 45 1.55 -7.86 -17.18
N LEU A 46 0.36 -7.64 -16.62
CA LEU A 46 -0.92 -8.18 -17.12
C LEU A 46 -1.42 -7.56 -18.42
N ASN A 47 -0.65 -6.64 -19.03
CA ASN A 47 -1.13 -5.84 -20.16
C ASN A 47 -2.33 -4.94 -19.78
N ALA A 48 -2.49 -4.61 -18.49
CA ALA A 48 -3.50 -3.70 -17.97
C ALA A 48 -2.86 -2.38 -17.47
N PRO A 49 -2.19 -1.60 -18.34
CA PRO A 49 -1.42 -0.42 -17.94
C PRO A 49 -2.28 0.68 -17.34
N TYR A 50 -3.55 0.78 -17.76
CA TYR A 50 -4.48 1.77 -17.23
C TYR A 50 -4.74 1.53 -15.73
N VAL A 51 -5.05 0.29 -15.34
CA VAL A 51 -5.31 -0.08 -13.94
C VAL A 51 -4.05 0.07 -13.08
N ALA A 52 -2.87 -0.25 -13.63
CA ALA A 52 -1.59 -0.08 -12.94
C ALA A 52 -1.34 1.38 -12.52
N VAL A 53 -1.57 2.31 -13.44
CA VAL A 53 -1.36 3.74 -13.21
C VAL A 53 -2.35 4.28 -12.19
N PHE A 54 -3.62 3.88 -12.26
CA PHE A 54 -4.63 4.27 -11.27
C PHE A 54 -4.33 3.68 -9.88
N GLN A 55 -3.88 2.43 -9.79
CA GLN A 55 -3.47 1.82 -8.54
C GLN A 55 -2.30 2.57 -7.90
N ALA A 56 -1.27 2.92 -8.68
CA ALA A 56 -0.13 3.66 -8.16
C ALA A 56 -0.49 5.10 -7.73
N LEU A 57 -1.24 5.83 -8.56
CA LEU A 57 -1.59 7.24 -8.29
C LEU A 57 -2.63 7.41 -7.19
N ILE A 58 -3.74 6.67 -7.26
CA ILE A 58 -4.85 6.83 -6.32
C ILE A 58 -4.54 6.12 -5.00
N TYR A 59 -4.14 4.84 -5.04
CA TYR A 59 -3.87 4.09 -3.82
C TYR A 59 -2.49 4.40 -3.24
N GLY A 60 -1.43 4.34 -4.07
CA GLY A 60 -0.06 4.64 -3.61
C GLY A 60 0.21 6.12 -3.33
N GLY A 61 -0.50 7.03 -4.00
CA GLY A 61 -0.36 8.47 -3.81
C GLY A 61 -1.41 9.05 -2.87
N VAL A 62 -2.64 9.22 -3.37
CA VAL A 62 -3.70 9.99 -2.70
C VAL A 62 -4.15 9.35 -1.38
N ILE A 63 -4.51 8.07 -1.40
CA ILE A 63 -5.00 7.35 -0.22
C ILE A 63 -3.88 7.23 0.82
N LEU A 64 -2.65 6.93 0.38
CA LEU A 64 -1.49 6.85 1.25
C LEU A 64 -1.19 8.19 1.94
N ALA A 65 -1.21 9.29 1.20
CA ALA A 65 -0.98 10.63 1.73
C ALA A 65 -2.08 11.05 2.71
N LEU A 66 -3.36 10.71 2.43
CA LEU A 66 -4.47 10.94 3.36
C LEU A 66 -4.30 10.16 4.66
N PHE A 67 -3.89 8.88 4.58
CA PHE A 67 -3.60 8.08 5.77
C PHE A 67 -2.45 8.69 6.60
N LEU A 68 -1.37 9.11 5.93
CA LEU A 68 -0.24 9.75 6.58
C LEU A 68 -0.68 11.05 7.28
N ALA A 69 -1.48 11.88 6.60
CA ALA A 69 -2.02 13.11 7.14
C ALA A 69 -2.92 12.86 8.36
N ALA A 70 -3.78 11.83 8.30
CA ALA A 70 -4.64 11.45 9.42
C ALA A 70 -3.83 10.97 10.63
N VAL A 71 -2.82 10.12 10.43
CA VAL A 71 -1.95 9.66 11.52
C VAL A 71 -1.17 10.81 12.15
N ILE A 72 -0.64 11.72 11.34
CA ILE A 72 0.05 12.93 11.84
C ILE A 72 -0.94 13.84 12.59
N ALA A 73 -2.17 14.00 12.11
CA ALA A 73 -3.19 14.81 12.76
C ALA A 73 -3.63 14.22 14.12
N ILE A 74 -3.84 12.90 14.18
CA ILE A 74 -4.21 12.19 15.42
C ILE A 74 -3.04 12.20 16.41
N GLY A 75 -1.82 11.90 15.95
CA GLY A 75 -0.61 11.91 16.79
C GLY A 75 -0.26 13.29 17.35
N ARG A 76 -0.69 14.38 16.69
CA ARG A 76 -0.51 15.76 17.17
C ARG A 76 -1.70 16.29 17.98
N GLY A 77 -2.88 15.69 17.84
CA GLY A 77 -4.09 16.06 18.59
C GLY A 77 -4.11 15.55 20.04
N GLY A 78 -3.17 14.67 20.42
CA GLY A 78 -3.04 14.10 21.77
C GLY A 78 -2.12 14.87 22.73
N GLU A 79 -1.49 15.96 22.31
CA GLU A 79 -0.56 16.75 23.15
C GLU A 79 -1.07 18.19 23.37
N ASN A 80 -2.39 18.35 23.60
CA ASN A 80 -3.01 19.55 24.17
C ASN A 80 -4.31 19.18 24.89
N GLY A 81 -4.20 18.38 25.95
CA GLY A 81 -5.27 18.05 26.89
C GLY A 81 -4.71 17.74 28.26
#